data_AF-A0A268QV18-F1
#
_entry.id   AF-A0A268QV18-F1
#
_cell.length_a   1.000
_cell.length_b   1.000
_cell.length_c   1.000
_cell.angle_alpha   90.00
_cell.angle_beta   90.00
_cell.angle_gamma   90.00
#
_symmetry.space_group_name_H-M   'P 1'
#
loop_
_entity.id
_entity.type
_entity.pdbx_description
1 polymer ?
#
loop_
_entity_poly.entity_id
_entity_poly.type
_entity_poly.pdbx_seq_one_letter_code
_entity_poly.pdbx_strand_id
1 'polypeptide(L)' 'MIKNWSIQPNEFVAVYMNRGMEYIVSILAVLKAGGAYVPLDKDYPNERIQYILEDSKAKLMLTDHETKIHS' A
#
# COMPACT_ATOMS: atom_id res chain seq x y z
N MET A 1 5.97 17.14 9.08
CA MET A 1 5.63 16.26 10.22
C MET A 1 5.91 14.82 9.82
N ILE A 2 6.89 14.16 10.44
CA ILE A 2 7.14 12.73 10.25
C ILE A 2 6.19 11.98 11.19
N LYS A 3 5.18 11.29 10.65
CA LYS A 3 4.31 10.42 11.44
C LYS A 3 4.96 9.05 11.56
N ASN A 4 5.28 8.60 12.78
CA ASN A 4 5.67 7.22 13.05
C ASN A 4 4.41 6.34 13.04
N TRP A 5 4.09 5.75 11.90
CA TRP A 5 3.08 4.69 11.84
C TRP A 5 3.71 3.38 12.29
N SER A 6 3.12 2.75 13.30
CA SER A 6 3.50 1.39 13.71
C SER A 6 2.55 0.41 13.03
N ILE A 7 3.07 -0.39 12.11
CA ILE A 7 2.35 -1.52 11.53
C ILE A 7 2.24 -2.58 12.63
N GLN A 8 1.03 -3.01 12.96
CA GLN A 8 0.82 -4.13 13.89
C GLN A 8 0.88 -5.47 13.15
N PRO A 9 1.26 -6.56 13.83
CA PRO A 9 1.16 -7.90 13.27
C PRO A 9 -0.25 -8.17 12.74
N ASN A 10 -0.33 -8.75 11.54
CA ASN A 10 -1.58 -9.06 10.81
C ASN A 10 -2.37 -7.85 10.28
N GLU A 11 -1.79 -6.64 10.25
CA GLU A 11 -2.41 -5.53 9.52
C GLU A 11 -2.10 -5.57 8.03
N PHE A 12 -3.13 -5.28 7.21
CA PHE A 12 -2.98 -5.11 5.76
C PHE A 12 -2.46 -3.71 5.43
N VAL A 13 -1.44 -3.65 4.58
CA VAL A 13 -0.88 -2.42 4.02
C VAL A 13 -0.99 -2.47 2.50
N ALA A 14 -1.74 -1.54 1.92
CA ALA A 14 -1.86 -1.41 0.48
C ALA A 14 -0.53 -0.91 -0.12
N VAL A 15 -0.13 -1.47 -1.27
CA VAL A 15 1.06 -1.04 -2.01
C VAL A 15 0.61 -0.64 -3.40
N TYR A 16 0.54 0.68 -3.64
CA TYR A 16 0.06 1.31 -4.86
C TYR A 16 1.16 2.12 -5.52
N MET A 17 2.00 1.43 -6.30
CA MET A 17 3.13 2.02 -7.02
C MET A 17 3.51 1.15 -8.22
N ASN A 18 4.24 1.72 -9.17
CA ASN A 18 4.73 0.98 -10.33
C ASN A 18 5.70 -0.14 -9.91
N ARG A 19 5.73 -1.24 -10.70
CA ARG A 19 6.69 -2.33 -10.48
C ARG A 19 8.11 -1.84 -10.68
N GLY A 20 9.00 -2.18 -9.76
CA GLY A 20 10.40 -1.76 -9.76
C GLY A 20 11.07 -2.05 -8.44
N MET A 21 12.26 -1.48 -8.21
CA MET A 21 12.98 -1.70 -6.95
C MET A 21 12.20 -1.18 -5.74
N GLU A 22 11.56 0.00 -5.85
CA GLU A 22 10.77 0.57 -4.76
C GLU A 22 9.57 -0.30 -4.38
N TYR A 23 8.95 -0.97 -5.34
CA TYR A 23 7.87 -1.93 -5.09
C TYR A 23 8.34 -3.12 -4.25
N ILE A 24 9.49 -3.71 -4.60
CA ILE A 24 10.08 -4.83 -3.86
C ILE A 24 10.50 -4.38 -2.46
N VAL A 25 11.15 -3.22 -2.34
CA VAL A 25 11.53 -2.64 -1.04
C VAL A 25 10.29 -2.40 -0.17
N SER A 26 9.20 -1.90 -0.75
CA SER A 26 7.94 -1.66 -0.04
C SER A 26 7.31 -2.95 0.47
N ILE A 27 7.27 -4.01 -0.34
CA ILE A 27 6.80 -5.33 0.09
C ILE A 27 7.63 -5.84 1.27
N LEU A 28 8.97 -5.80 1.14
CA LEU A 28 9.87 -6.26 2.20
C LEU A 28 9.74 -5.44 3.47
N ALA A 29 9.52 -4.13 3.37
CA ALA A 29 9.30 -3.26 4.52
C ALA A 29 8.02 -3.64 5.29
N VAL A 30 6.91 -3.91 4.58
CA VAL A 30 5.65 -4.35 5.19
C VAL A 30 5.84 -5.69 5.92
N LEU A 31 6.45 -6.67 5.24
CA LEU A 31 6.69 -8.00 5.81
C LEU A 31 7.64 -7.93 7.03
N LYS A 32 8.70 -7.13 6.93
CA LYS A 32 9.65 -6.92 8.05
C LYS A 32 8.99 -6.25 9.26
N ALA A 33 7.99 -5.40 9.03
CA ALA A 33 7.21 -4.78 10.09
C ALA A 33 6.13 -5.72 10.68
N GLY A 34 5.97 -6.94 10.14
CA GLY A 34 4.99 -7.92 10.60
C GLY A 34 3.60 -7.80 9.96
N GLY A 35 3.45 -6.90 8.98
CA GLY A 35 2.21 -6.73 8.23
C GLY A 35 2.08 -7.68 7.04
N ALA A 36 0.90 -7.67 6.41
CA ALA A 36 0.64 -8.30 5.12
C ALA A 36 0.42 -7.21 4.07
N TYR A 37 1.00 -7.37 2.87
CA TYR A 37 0.83 -6.37 1.82
C TYR A 37 -0.35 -6.71 0.92
N VAL A 38 -1.02 -5.69 0.38
CA VAL A 38 -2.11 -5.80 -0.59
C VAL A 38 -1.66 -5.11 -1.89
N PRO A 39 -1.46 -5.86 -2.99
CA PRO A 39 -0.97 -5.27 -4.23
C PRO A 39 -2.08 -4.50 -4.95
N LEU A 40 -1.82 -3.23 -5.26
CA LEU A 40 -2.68 -2.40 -6.10
C LEU A 40 -1.89 -1.97 -7.33
N ASP A 41 -2.38 -2.36 -8.51
CA ASP A 41 -1.78 -1.96 -9.78
C ASP A 41 -2.40 -0.64 -10.25
N LYS A 42 -1.56 0.28 -10.77
CA LYS A 42 -2.01 1.58 -11.29
C LYS A 42 -2.83 1.44 -12.58
N ASP A 43 -2.67 0.31 -13.27
CA ASP A 43 -3.43 0.01 -14.48
C ASP A 43 -4.86 -0.50 -14.17
N TYR A 44 -5.20 -0.71 -12.89
CA TYR A 44 -6.56 -1.08 -12.52
C TYR A 44 -7.51 0.12 -12.58
N PRO A 45 -8.76 -0.08 -13.04
CA PRO A 45 -9.80 0.92 -12.89
C PRO A 45 -9.98 1.33 -11.43
N ASN A 46 -10.32 2.60 -11.19
CA ASN A 46 -10.49 3.15 -9.85
C ASN A 46 -11.49 2.36 -9.00
N GLU A 47 -12.57 1.87 -9.61
CA GLU A 47 -13.59 1.06 -8.93
C GLU A 47 -13.00 -0.25 -8.39
N ARG A 48 -12.07 -0.86 -9.14
CA ARG A 48 -11.38 -2.08 -8.71
C ARG A 48 -10.40 -1.78 -7.57
N ILE A 49 -9.71 -0.64 -7.63
CA ILE A 49 -8.82 -0.21 -6.54
C ILE A 49 -9.63 0.01 -5.26
N GLN A 50 -10.74 0.74 -5.36
CA GLN A 50 -11.63 1.00 -4.22
C GLN A 50 -12.20 -0.29 -3.63
N TYR A 51 -12.66 -1.20 -4.48
CA TYR A 51 -13.15 -2.52 -4.03
C TYR A 51 -12.09 -3.29 -3.22
N ILE A 52 -10.84 -3.35 -3.70
CA ILE A 52 -9.75 -4.04 -3.00
C ILE A 52 -9.42 -3.34 -1.67
N LEU A 53 -9.44 -2.01 -1.63
CA LEU A 53 -9.20 -1.26 -0.39
C LEU A 53 -10.30 -1.51 0.65
N GLU A 54 -11.56 -1.49 0.24
CA GLU A 54 -12.71 -1.77 1.12
C GLU A 54 -12.70 -3.21 1.65
N ASP A 55 -12.43 -4.18 0.78
CA ASP A 55 -12.40 -5.60 1.14
C ASP A 55 -11.21 -5.94 2.06
N SER A 56 -10.01 -5.44 1.73
CA SER A 56 -8.80 -5.70 2.52
C SER A 56 -8.76 -4.98 3.86
N LYS A 57 -9.58 -3.93 4.04
CA LYS A 57 -9.57 -3.06 5.23
C LYS A 57 -8.19 -2.47 5.53
N ALA A 58 -7.35 -2.29 4.50
CA ALA A 58 -6.03 -1.71 4.63
C ALA A 58 -6.16 -0.26 5.14
N LYS A 59 -5.56 0.03 6.29
CA LYS A 59 -5.58 1.38 6.91
C LYS A 59 -4.42 2.25 6.44
N LEU A 60 -3.42 1.62 5.83
CA LEU A 60 -2.19 2.23 5.37
C LEU A 60 -2.00 1.92 3.89
N MET A 61 -1.50 2.89 3.15
CA MET A 61 -1.11 2.73 1.75
C MET A 61 0.29 3.31 1.54
N LEU A 62 1.18 2.50 0.97
CA LEU A 62 2.46 2.95 0.42
C LEU A 62 2.25 3.32 -1.05
N THR A 63 2.77 4.47 -1.45
CA THR A 63 2.69 4.94 -2.83
C THR A 63 3.97 5.66 -3.22
N ASP A 64 4.22 5.78 -4.52
CA ASP A 64 5.37 6.54 -5.04
C ASP A 64 5.11 8.05 -4.98
N HIS A 65 6.19 8.83 -5.06
CA HIS A 65 6.14 10.29 -4.97
C HIS A 65 5.36 10.97 -6.11
N GLU A 66 5.14 10.27 -7.22
CA GLU A 66 4.41 10.79 -8.38
C GLU A 66 2.90 10.64 -8.25
N THR A 67 2.43 9.77 -7.35
CA THR A 67 1.00 9.53 -7.15
C THR A 67 0.37 10.67 -6.37
N LYS A 68 -0.38 11.53 -7.07
CA LYS A 68 -1.29 12.49 -6.43
C LYS A 68 -2.56 11.76 -6.01
N ILE A 69 -2.74 11.58 -4.71
CA ILE A 69 -4.04 11.16 -4.16
C ILE A 69 -5.00 12.33 -4.41
N HIS A 70 -5.93 12.17 -5.36
CA HIS A 70 -7.03 13.12 -5.50
C HIS A 70 -7.94 12.94 -4.28
N SER A 71 -8.01 13.99 -3.48
CA SER A 71 -8.95 14.17 -2.38
C SER A 71 -10.39 14.20 -2.85
#